data_AF-Q8MYV2-F1
#
_entry.id   AF-Q8MYV2-F1
#
_cell.length_a   1.000
_cell.length_b   1.000
_cell.length_c   1.000
_cell.angle_alpha   90.00
_cell.angle_beta   90.00
_cell.angle_gamma   90.00
#
_symmetry.space_group_name_H-M   'P 1'
#
loop_
_entity.id
_entity.type
_entity.pdbx_description
1 polymer ?
#
loop_
_entity_poly.entity_id
_entity_poly.type
_entity_poly.pdbx_seq_one_letter_code
_entity_poly.pdbx_strand_id
1 'polypeptide(L)'
;MEPQSESCRKQRGTLVSPDEPRRETGVYWGYQVRIAHSMSEIFTKSPYATGYDVTVGTSDRGTNVHEVPNRSYNFNHMLIVFGGLQGLESALANDEKLTVDDPELLFDHYVNVLPRQGSRTIRTEEALLIALAALQEKLQPQVADVEIDSTDLLPKSEDSGIAVRRDVLVSKKQKKRKQVEDTPDETVVDEPSFSKPLPKVARLTANPFADSSEELAKNTPAQDDFEVVSSTTVSGTSHSCADDDLSRFD
;
A
#
# COMPACT_ATOMS: atom_id res chain seq x y z
N MET A 1 -53.49 23.86 21.90
CA MET A 1 -52.55 22.93 21.23
C MET A 1 -52.67 23.21 19.76
N GLU A 2 -51.80 24.04 19.21
CA GLU A 2 -51.68 24.17 17.75
C GLU A 2 -50.87 22.99 17.23
N PRO A 3 -51.27 22.36 16.11
CA PRO A 3 -50.49 21.30 15.52
C PRO A 3 -49.24 21.93 14.89
N GLN A 4 -48.06 21.52 15.34
CA GLN A 4 -46.81 21.86 14.68
C GLN A 4 -46.86 21.29 13.26
N SER A 5 -46.92 22.17 12.27
CA SER A 5 -46.83 21.77 10.87
C SER A 5 -45.42 21.26 10.60
N GLU A 6 -45.25 19.95 10.51
CA GLU A 6 -44.02 19.35 10.02
C GLU A 6 -43.83 19.74 8.54
N SER A 7 -43.08 20.82 8.31
CA SER A 7 -42.65 21.19 6.97
C SER A 7 -41.58 20.19 6.52
N CYS A 8 -41.98 19.03 6.02
CA CYS A 8 -41.11 18.13 5.30
C CYS A 8 -40.69 18.80 3.98
N ARG A 9 -39.69 19.70 4.07
CA ARG A 9 -39.11 20.38 2.93
C ARG A 9 -38.31 19.35 2.14
N LYS A 10 -38.90 18.84 1.06
CA LYS A 10 -38.19 17.97 0.12
C LYS A 10 -36.99 18.72 -0.45
N GLN A 11 -35.80 18.17 -0.26
CA GLN A 11 -34.59 18.69 -0.89
C GLN A 11 -34.72 18.56 -2.42
N ARG A 12 -34.23 19.56 -3.15
CA ARG A 12 -34.16 19.54 -4.62
C ARG A 12 -32.73 19.24 -5.02
N GLY A 13 -32.56 18.34 -5.99
CA GLY A 13 -31.28 18.00 -6.59
C GLY A 13 -31.45 17.66 -8.06
N THR A 14 -30.36 17.72 -8.80
CA THR A 14 -30.31 17.31 -10.22
C THR A 14 -29.48 16.03 -10.31
N LEU A 15 -29.90 15.12 -11.19
CA LEU A 15 -29.15 13.90 -11.44
C LEU A 15 -27.90 14.23 -12.25
N VAL A 16 -26.75 13.81 -11.74
CA VAL A 16 -25.42 14.02 -12.33
C VAL A 16 -24.78 12.68 -12.64
N SER A 17 -23.70 12.70 -13.43
CA SER A 17 -22.91 11.49 -13.66
C SER A 17 -22.26 11.01 -12.35
N PRO A 18 -22.14 9.70 -12.11
CA PRO A 18 -21.41 9.18 -10.94
C PRO A 18 -19.93 9.63 -10.90
N ASP A 19 -19.34 10.03 -12.02
CA ASP A 19 -17.96 10.52 -12.09
C ASP A 19 -17.81 12.01 -11.76
N GLU A 20 -18.92 12.75 -11.81
CA GLU A 20 -18.95 14.21 -11.65
C GLU A 20 -18.46 14.65 -10.26
N PRO A 21 -18.87 14.04 -9.13
CA PRO A 21 -18.35 14.38 -7.81
C PRO A 21 -16.83 14.29 -7.74
N ARG A 22 -16.24 13.21 -8.25
CA ARG A 22 -14.77 13.02 -8.25
C ARG A 22 -14.07 14.07 -9.10
N ARG A 23 -14.58 14.35 -10.30
CA ARG A 23 -13.95 15.28 -11.24
C ARG A 23 -14.02 16.74 -10.79
N GLU A 24 -15.15 17.16 -10.21
CA GLU A 24 -15.36 18.57 -9.86
C GLU A 24 -14.89 18.91 -8.46
N THR A 25 -15.11 18.01 -7.50
CA THR A 25 -14.77 18.26 -6.10
C THR A 25 -13.46 17.61 -5.69
N GLY A 26 -13.06 16.48 -6.31
CA GLY A 26 -11.94 15.65 -5.85
C GLY A 26 -12.34 14.59 -4.82
N VAL A 27 -13.61 14.51 -4.43
CA VAL A 27 -14.07 13.53 -3.45
C VAL A 27 -14.07 12.14 -4.06
N TYR A 28 -13.46 11.19 -3.34
CA TYR A 28 -13.52 9.78 -3.70
C TYR A 28 -14.97 9.25 -3.61
N TRP A 29 -15.49 8.75 -4.73
CA TRP A 29 -16.89 8.32 -4.85
C TRP A 29 -17.06 6.79 -4.92
N GLY A 30 -16.10 6.06 -4.35
CA GLY A 30 -16.09 4.60 -4.37
C GLY A 30 -15.49 4.01 -5.64
N TYR A 31 -15.77 2.73 -5.87
CA TYR A 31 -15.29 1.96 -7.01
C TYR A 31 -16.45 1.19 -7.67
N GLN A 32 -16.27 0.85 -8.93
CA GLN A 32 -17.18 -0.04 -9.66
C GLN A 32 -16.55 -1.43 -9.78
N VAL A 33 -17.36 -2.47 -9.63
CA VAL A 33 -16.92 -3.86 -9.76
C VAL A 33 -17.26 -4.37 -11.16
N ARG A 34 -16.27 -4.90 -11.85
CA ARG A 34 -16.42 -5.55 -13.15
C ARG A 34 -15.88 -6.97 -13.07
N ILE A 35 -16.65 -7.93 -13.57
CA ILE A 35 -16.24 -9.33 -13.68
C ILE A 35 -15.65 -9.54 -15.08
N ALA A 36 -14.45 -10.13 -15.14
CA ALA A 36 -13.80 -10.57 -16.37
C ALA A 36 -13.55 -12.08 -16.26
N HIS A 37 -13.84 -12.83 -17.32
CA HIS A 37 -13.72 -14.29 -17.30
C HIS A 37 -12.34 -14.81 -17.72
N SER A 38 -11.52 -13.95 -18.33
CA SER A 38 -10.17 -14.26 -18.75
C SER A 38 -9.27 -13.02 -18.65
N MET A 39 -7.96 -13.22 -18.68
CA MET A 39 -6.98 -12.13 -18.54
C MET A 39 -7.07 -11.13 -19.71
N SER A 40 -7.24 -11.62 -20.93
CA SER A 40 -7.46 -10.81 -22.14
C SER A 40 -8.71 -9.93 -22.06
N GLU A 41 -9.77 -10.38 -21.39
CA GLU A 41 -10.98 -9.59 -21.18
C GLU A 41 -10.80 -8.41 -20.21
N ILE A 42 -9.76 -8.45 -19.37
CA ILE A 42 -9.42 -7.32 -18.51
C ILE A 42 -9.04 -6.13 -19.39
N PHE A 43 -8.22 -6.35 -20.41
CA PHE A 43 -7.72 -5.31 -21.32
C PHE A 43 -8.75 -4.92 -22.40
N THR A 44 -9.36 -5.91 -23.05
CA THR A 44 -10.21 -5.66 -24.24
C THR A 44 -11.60 -5.10 -23.90
N LYS A 45 -12.18 -5.47 -22.74
CA LYS A 45 -13.49 -5.00 -22.28
C LYS A 45 -13.37 -3.90 -21.21
N SER A 46 -12.45 -2.96 -21.42
CA SER A 46 -12.32 -1.81 -20.52
C SER A 46 -13.56 -0.90 -20.60
N PRO A 47 -13.93 -0.20 -19.51
CA PRO A 47 -15.05 0.74 -19.53
C PRO A 47 -14.69 2.08 -20.21
N TYR A 48 -13.41 2.30 -20.52
CA TYR A 48 -12.91 3.55 -21.09
C TYR A 48 -12.79 3.44 -22.60
N ALA A 49 -13.18 4.48 -23.34
CA ALA A 49 -13.16 4.46 -24.80
C ALA A 49 -11.74 4.29 -25.38
N THR A 50 -10.71 4.77 -24.66
CA THR A 50 -9.30 4.67 -25.03
C THR A 50 -8.59 3.44 -24.48
N GLY A 51 -9.26 2.61 -23.67
CA GLY A 51 -8.59 1.56 -22.94
C GLY A 51 -7.92 2.05 -21.65
N TYR A 52 -7.05 1.19 -21.10
CA TYR A 52 -6.08 1.58 -20.09
C TYR A 52 -4.79 1.95 -20.79
N ASP A 53 -4.34 3.18 -20.60
CA ASP A 53 -3.15 3.74 -21.26
C ASP A 53 -1.84 3.41 -20.54
N VAL A 54 -1.91 3.01 -19.26
CA VAL A 54 -0.77 2.42 -18.54
C VAL A 54 -1.24 1.17 -17.82
N THR A 55 -0.48 0.09 -17.98
CA THR A 55 -0.74 -1.22 -17.37
C THR A 55 0.43 -1.65 -16.51
N VAL A 56 0.15 -2.03 -15.27
CA VAL A 56 1.15 -2.42 -14.27
C VAL A 56 0.82 -3.82 -13.76
N GLY A 57 1.69 -4.78 -14.01
CA GLY A 57 1.65 -6.10 -13.39
C GLY A 57 2.49 -6.13 -12.12
N THR A 58 1.99 -6.77 -11.07
CA THR A 58 2.76 -6.94 -9.82
C THR A 58 3.30 -8.36 -9.70
N SER A 59 4.59 -8.50 -9.39
CA SER A 59 5.25 -9.78 -9.18
C SER A 59 6.53 -9.64 -8.37
N ASP A 60 6.90 -10.68 -7.63
CA ASP A 60 8.17 -10.74 -6.90
C ASP A 60 9.40 -10.73 -7.83
N ARG A 61 9.21 -11.15 -9.09
CA ARG A 61 10.23 -11.15 -10.15
C ARG A 61 10.33 -9.84 -10.94
N GLY A 62 9.42 -8.89 -10.68
CA GLY A 62 9.41 -7.61 -11.38
C GLY A 62 10.53 -6.66 -10.96
N THR A 63 10.59 -5.52 -11.63
CA THR A 63 11.52 -4.43 -11.33
C THR A 63 11.26 -3.88 -9.93
N ASN A 64 12.31 -3.63 -9.16
CA ASN A 64 12.22 -3.12 -7.81
C ASN A 64 11.53 -1.74 -7.76
N VAL A 65 10.43 -1.61 -7.01
CA VAL A 65 9.67 -0.34 -6.89
C VAL A 65 10.49 0.85 -6.38
N HIS A 66 11.57 0.59 -5.63
CA HIS A 66 12.46 1.65 -5.15
C HIS A 66 13.34 2.25 -6.26
N GLU A 67 13.60 1.49 -7.32
CA GLU A 67 14.39 1.94 -8.48
C GLU A 67 13.54 2.74 -9.46
N VAL A 68 12.21 2.59 -9.39
CA VAL A 68 11.27 3.38 -10.19
C VAL A 68 11.33 4.85 -9.75
N PRO A 69 11.59 5.81 -10.67
CA PRO A 69 11.59 7.22 -10.34
C PRO A 69 10.22 7.73 -9.87
N ASN A 70 10.21 8.75 -9.02
CA ASN A 70 8.97 9.39 -8.59
C ASN A 70 8.28 10.08 -9.77
N ARG A 71 6.94 10.05 -9.80
CA ARG A 71 6.12 10.63 -10.88
C ARG A 71 6.54 10.16 -12.28
N SER A 72 6.90 8.88 -12.42
CA SER A 72 7.31 8.31 -13.70
C SER A 72 6.12 7.83 -14.53
N TYR A 73 5.02 7.43 -13.89
CA TYR A 73 3.86 6.85 -14.57
C TYR A 73 2.85 7.94 -14.90
N ASN A 74 2.89 8.46 -16.13
CA ASN A 74 1.92 9.41 -16.66
C ASN A 74 0.73 8.70 -17.27
N PHE A 75 -0.49 8.93 -16.77
CA PHE A 75 -1.69 8.22 -17.26
C PHE A 75 -2.99 9.03 -17.11
N ASN A 76 -3.97 8.71 -17.94
CA ASN A 76 -5.39 9.02 -17.77
C ASN A 76 -6.12 7.85 -17.09
N HIS A 77 -5.88 6.63 -17.58
CA HIS A 77 -6.47 5.40 -17.06
C HIS A 77 -5.40 4.34 -16.83
N MET A 78 -5.06 4.11 -15.57
CA MET A 78 -4.09 3.07 -15.19
C MET A 78 -4.81 1.81 -14.71
N LEU A 79 -4.27 0.65 -15.10
CA LEU A 79 -4.66 -0.66 -14.61
C LEU A 79 -3.51 -1.26 -13.80
N ILE A 80 -3.77 -1.64 -12.54
CA ILE A 80 -2.83 -2.44 -11.74
C ILE A 80 -3.42 -3.84 -11.59
N VAL A 81 -2.65 -4.87 -11.95
CA VAL A 81 -3.09 -6.26 -11.94
C VAL A 81 -2.29 -7.06 -10.93
N PHE A 82 -3.02 -7.73 -10.05
CA PHE A 82 -2.48 -8.58 -9.00
C PHE A 82 -2.72 -10.05 -9.31
N GLY A 83 -1.69 -10.87 -9.09
CA GLY A 83 -1.76 -12.32 -9.19
C GLY A 83 -2.42 -12.95 -7.97
N GLY A 84 -2.84 -14.20 -8.14
CA GLY A 84 -3.26 -15.06 -7.04
C GLY A 84 -2.07 -15.78 -6.40
N LEU A 85 -2.32 -16.94 -5.78
CA LEU A 85 -1.28 -17.77 -5.16
C LEU A 85 -0.16 -18.20 -6.12
N GLN A 86 -0.51 -18.46 -7.38
CA GLN A 86 0.41 -18.86 -8.45
C GLN A 86 0.80 -17.68 -9.35
N GLY A 87 0.65 -16.45 -8.83
CA GLY A 87 0.96 -15.23 -9.56
C GLY A 87 0.01 -14.97 -10.75
N LEU A 88 0.51 -14.20 -11.72
CA LEU A 88 -0.20 -13.83 -12.96
C LEU A 88 -0.04 -14.90 -14.06
N GLU A 89 0.98 -15.74 -13.93
CA GLU A 89 1.34 -16.84 -14.82
C GLU A 89 0.20 -17.84 -14.95
N SER A 90 -0.48 -18.14 -13.83
CA SER A 90 -1.64 -19.03 -13.83
C SER A 90 -2.81 -18.43 -14.62
N ALA A 91 -3.05 -17.13 -14.52
CA ALA A 91 -4.12 -16.48 -15.29
C ALA A 91 -3.78 -16.45 -16.79
N LEU A 92 -2.50 -16.23 -17.12
CA LEU A 92 -2.01 -16.24 -18.49
C LEU A 92 -2.11 -17.63 -19.14
N ALA A 93 -1.65 -18.68 -18.45
CA ALA A 93 -1.67 -20.05 -18.96
C ALA A 93 -3.10 -20.59 -19.20
N ASN A 94 -4.10 -20.04 -18.52
CA ASN A 94 -5.51 -20.42 -18.69
C ASN A 94 -6.23 -19.62 -19.79
N ASP A 95 -5.58 -18.63 -20.42
CA ASP A 95 -6.20 -17.81 -21.46
C ASP A 95 -5.63 -18.15 -22.84
N GLU A 96 -6.36 -18.98 -23.59
CA GLU A 96 -5.98 -19.41 -24.95
C GLU A 96 -5.82 -18.25 -25.96
N LYS A 97 -6.37 -17.07 -25.66
CA LYS A 97 -6.28 -15.90 -26.56
C LYS A 97 -4.92 -15.19 -26.44
N LEU A 98 -4.18 -15.43 -25.37
CA LEU A 98 -2.86 -14.84 -25.15
C LEU A 98 -1.79 -15.87 -25.56
N THR A 99 -0.99 -15.53 -26.57
CA THR A 99 0.04 -16.43 -27.12
C THR A 99 1.40 -16.24 -26.47
N VAL A 100 1.46 -15.57 -25.33
CA VAL A 100 2.70 -15.13 -24.69
C VAL A 100 2.94 -15.98 -23.46
N ASP A 101 4.19 -16.43 -23.26
CA ASP A 101 4.56 -17.27 -22.11
C ASP A 101 4.91 -16.45 -20.86
N ASP A 102 5.46 -15.24 -21.05
CA ASP A 102 5.88 -14.37 -19.96
C ASP A 102 4.84 -13.27 -19.68
N PRO A 103 4.25 -13.21 -18.47
CA PRO A 103 3.30 -12.16 -18.12
C PRO A 103 3.89 -10.75 -18.18
N GLU A 104 5.21 -10.57 -18.02
CA GLU A 104 5.83 -9.25 -18.07
C GLU A 104 5.55 -8.52 -19.39
N LEU A 105 5.49 -9.26 -20.50
CA LEU A 105 5.25 -8.74 -21.84
C LEU A 105 3.81 -8.23 -22.08
N LEU A 106 2.88 -8.51 -21.16
CA LEU A 106 1.50 -8.03 -21.23
C LEU A 106 1.33 -6.64 -20.61
N PHE A 107 2.33 -6.16 -19.88
CA PHE A 107 2.25 -4.94 -19.11
C PHE A 107 3.32 -3.94 -19.56
N ASP A 108 3.00 -2.65 -19.48
CA ASP A 108 3.98 -1.60 -19.71
C ASP A 108 5.05 -1.59 -18.60
N HIS A 109 4.62 -1.94 -17.38
CA HIS A 109 5.48 -2.06 -16.22
C HIS A 109 5.20 -3.34 -15.46
N TYR A 110 6.27 -4.03 -15.07
CA TYR A 110 6.19 -5.23 -14.24
C TYR A 110 7.05 -5.02 -12.99
N VAL A 111 6.40 -4.91 -11.83
CA VAL A 111 7.02 -4.30 -10.63
C VAL A 111 6.93 -5.21 -9.42
N ASN A 112 8.04 -5.33 -8.71
CA ASN A 112 8.11 -5.87 -7.36
C ASN A 112 7.85 -4.75 -6.33
N VAL A 113 6.67 -4.80 -5.74
CA VAL A 113 6.15 -3.82 -4.78
C VAL A 113 6.71 -4.00 -3.36
N LEU A 114 7.32 -5.15 -3.05
CA LEU A 114 7.96 -5.41 -1.77
C LEU A 114 9.31 -6.14 -1.94
N PRO A 115 10.37 -5.42 -2.33
CA PRO A 115 11.72 -5.97 -2.39
C PRO A 115 12.16 -6.45 -1.00
N ARG A 116 12.88 -7.59 -0.96
CA ARG A 116 13.37 -8.21 0.28
C ARG A 116 12.24 -8.57 1.27
N GLN A 117 11.13 -9.08 0.74
CA GLN A 117 10.05 -9.63 1.58
C GLN A 117 10.58 -10.72 2.53
N GLY A 118 10.12 -10.69 3.79
CA GLY A 118 10.52 -11.65 4.82
C GLY A 118 9.68 -12.93 4.83
N SER A 119 8.61 -12.99 4.04
CA SER A 119 7.78 -14.17 3.84
C SER A 119 8.07 -14.81 2.48
N ARG A 120 7.80 -16.10 2.35
CA ARG A 120 7.89 -16.79 1.04
C ARG A 120 6.85 -16.26 0.05
N THR A 121 5.65 -15.94 0.54
CA THR A 121 4.53 -15.45 -0.27
C THR A 121 3.88 -14.26 0.42
N ILE A 122 3.43 -13.29 -0.37
CA ILE A 122 2.57 -12.20 0.07
C ILE A 122 1.18 -12.51 -0.45
N ARG A 123 0.17 -12.52 0.43
CA ARG A 123 -1.20 -12.78 -0.03
C ARG A 123 -1.71 -11.59 -0.82
N THR A 124 -2.61 -11.81 -1.78
CA THR A 124 -3.08 -10.76 -2.70
C THR A 124 -3.67 -9.55 -1.96
N GLU A 125 -4.38 -9.77 -0.85
CA GLU A 125 -4.95 -8.71 -0.01
C GLU A 125 -3.88 -7.87 0.72
N GLU A 126 -2.74 -8.47 1.06
CA GLU A 126 -1.59 -7.77 1.66
C GLU A 126 -0.83 -7.00 0.58
N ALA A 127 -0.61 -7.64 -0.57
CA ALA A 127 0.06 -7.07 -1.73
C ALA A 127 -0.68 -5.83 -2.26
N LEU A 128 -2.01 -5.84 -2.26
CA LEU A 128 -2.83 -4.71 -2.71
C LEU A 128 -2.52 -3.44 -1.92
N LEU A 129 -2.51 -3.52 -0.59
CA LEU A 129 -2.24 -2.36 0.26
C LEU A 129 -0.81 -1.86 0.10
N ILE A 130 0.16 -2.77 0.07
CA ILE A 130 1.58 -2.44 -0.07
C ILE A 130 1.84 -1.79 -1.44
N ALA A 131 1.28 -2.35 -2.51
CA ALA A 131 1.43 -1.82 -3.85
C ALA A 131 0.86 -0.42 -4.00
N LEU A 132 -0.37 -0.17 -3.53
CA LEU A 132 -0.99 1.14 -3.63
C LEU A 132 -0.21 2.20 -2.84
N ALA A 133 0.32 1.85 -1.68
CA ALA A 133 1.17 2.75 -0.90
C ALA A 133 2.52 3.01 -1.58
N ALA A 134 3.19 1.97 -2.06
CA ALA A 134 4.51 2.08 -2.69
C ALA A 134 4.46 2.81 -4.04
N LEU A 135 3.38 2.61 -4.81
CA LEU A 135 3.17 3.25 -6.10
C LEU A 135 2.71 4.69 -5.98
N GLN A 136 2.11 5.11 -4.86
CA GLN A 136 1.52 6.45 -4.69
C GLN A 136 2.47 7.58 -5.13
N GLU A 137 3.76 7.51 -4.79
CA GLU A 137 4.75 8.53 -5.16
C GLU A 137 5.25 8.41 -6.62
N LYS A 138 4.98 7.29 -7.27
CA LYS A 138 5.37 6.97 -8.65
C LYS A 138 4.32 7.40 -9.66
N LEU A 139 3.05 7.52 -9.23
CA LEU A 139 1.93 7.90 -10.07
C LEU A 139 1.95 9.41 -10.40
N GLN A 140 1.65 9.73 -11.65
CA GLN A 140 1.42 11.08 -12.14
C GLN A 140 0.14 11.10 -13.00
N PRO A 141 -1.05 11.26 -12.39
CA PRO A 141 -2.28 11.36 -13.17
C PRO A 141 -2.29 12.64 -14.00
N GLN A 142 -2.81 12.57 -15.22
CA GLN A 142 -2.95 13.73 -16.11
C GLN A 142 -3.90 14.79 -15.53
N VAL A 143 -4.96 14.34 -14.86
CA VAL A 143 -5.83 15.18 -14.06
C VAL A 143 -5.31 15.14 -12.63
N ALA A 144 -4.77 16.27 -12.16
CA ALA A 144 -4.25 16.37 -10.80
C ALA A 144 -5.38 16.22 -9.76
N ASP A 145 -5.08 15.54 -8.65
CA ASP A 145 -6.00 15.44 -7.54
C ASP A 145 -6.29 16.83 -6.95
N VAL A 146 -7.57 17.12 -6.71
CA VAL A 146 -7.99 18.33 -6.02
C VAL A 146 -7.80 18.09 -4.52
N GLU A 147 -6.83 18.79 -3.93
CA GLU A 147 -6.60 18.77 -2.48
C GLU A 147 -7.75 19.50 -1.76
N ILE A 148 -8.67 18.75 -1.16
CA ILE A 148 -9.77 19.31 -0.35
C ILE A 148 -9.36 19.27 1.12
N ASP A 149 -9.54 20.38 1.83
CA ASP A 149 -9.53 20.40 3.30
C ASP A 149 -10.86 19.84 3.83
N SER A 150 -10.92 18.52 3.96
CA SER A 150 -12.11 17.79 4.45
C SER A 150 -12.41 18.03 5.94
N THR A 151 -11.60 18.82 6.65
CA THR A 151 -11.69 19.04 8.10
C THR A 151 -13.04 19.63 8.52
N ASP A 152 -13.71 20.36 7.64
CA ASP A 152 -15.02 20.97 7.92
C ASP A 152 -16.20 20.05 7.58
N LEU A 153 -15.97 18.93 6.87
CA LEU A 153 -16.99 17.93 6.56
C LEU A 153 -17.00 16.76 7.56
N LEU A 154 -15.95 16.62 8.37
CA LEU A 154 -15.92 15.63 9.44
C LEU A 154 -16.91 16.04 10.54
N PRO A 155 -17.80 15.13 10.99
CA PRO A 155 -18.71 15.40 12.10
C PRO A 155 -17.92 15.79 13.35
N LYS A 156 -18.07 17.04 13.80
CA LYS A 156 -17.45 17.54 15.03
C LYS A 156 -18.42 17.28 16.17
N SER A 157 -17.97 16.57 17.21
CA SER A 157 -18.73 16.43 18.44
C SER A 157 -18.71 17.76 19.20
N GLU A 158 -19.77 18.56 19.05
CA GLU A 158 -19.92 19.82 19.79
C GLU A 158 -19.98 19.58 21.32
N ASP A 159 -20.38 18.38 21.74
CA ASP A 159 -20.55 17.98 23.15
C ASP A 159 -19.24 17.65 23.88
N SER A 160 -18.12 17.45 23.17
CA SER A 160 -16.88 17.01 23.83
C SER A 160 -16.11 18.13 24.52
N GLY A 161 -16.39 19.41 24.22
CA GLY A 161 -15.63 20.55 24.72
C GLY A 161 -14.14 20.58 24.33
N ILE A 162 -13.67 19.61 23.54
CA ILE A 162 -12.27 19.50 23.10
C ILE A 162 -12.14 20.26 21.77
N ALA A 163 -11.59 21.46 21.83
CA ALA A 163 -11.19 22.19 20.63
C ALA A 163 -10.02 21.46 19.95
N VAL A 164 -10.28 20.76 18.85
CA VAL A 164 -9.22 20.22 17.98
C VAL A 164 -8.49 21.42 17.38
N ARG A 165 -7.31 21.73 17.91
CA ARG A 165 -6.46 22.81 17.39
C ARG A 165 -5.95 22.40 16.00
N ARG A 166 -5.99 23.34 15.05
CA ARG A 166 -5.36 23.18 13.74
C ARG A 166 -3.87 22.90 13.95
N ASP A 167 -3.39 21.72 13.59
CA ASP A 167 -1.95 21.46 13.57
C ASP A 167 -1.31 22.29 12.46
N VAL A 168 -0.56 23.31 12.87
CA VAL A 168 0.19 24.27 12.04
C VAL A 168 1.34 23.60 11.25
N LEU A 169 1.41 22.27 11.24
CA LEU A 169 2.48 21.52 10.56
C LEU A 169 2.27 21.45 9.04
N VAL A 170 1.05 21.57 8.54
CA VAL A 170 0.76 21.54 7.09
C VAL A 170 1.25 22.81 6.38
N SER A 171 1.19 23.97 7.05
CA SER A 171 1.62 25.24 6.46
C SER A 171 3.15 25.38 6.31
N LYS A 172 3.95 24.59 7.05
CA LYS A 172 5.41 24.55 6.87
C LYS A 172 5.83 23.73 5.64
N LYS A 173 5.07 22.71 5.24
CA LYS A 173 5.35 21.91 4.03
C LYS A 173 5.13 22.73 2.76
N GLN A 174 4.09 23.57 2.73
CA GLN A 174 3.83 24.49 1.61
C GLN A 174 4.92 25.58 1.48
N LYS A 175 5.40 26.14 2.59
CA LYS A 175 6.46 27.16 2.56
C LYS A 175 7.80 26.59 2.07
N LYS A 176 8.10 25.32 2.39
CA LYS A 176 9.32 24.63 1.93
C LYS A 176 9.24 24.24 0.44
N ARG A 177 8.05 23.90 -0.06
CA ARG A 177 7.84 23.58 -1.49
C ARG A 177 7.94 24.82 -2.39
N LYS A 178 7.44 25.98 -1.92
CA LYS A 178 7.53 27.25 -2.66
C LYS A 178 8.94 27.84 -2.71
N GLN A 179 9.81 27.51 -1.75
CA GLN A 179 11.20 28.00 -1.74
C GLN A 179 12.15 27.25 -2.68
N VAL A 180 11.76 26.07 -3.18
CA VAL A 180 12.62 25.24 -4.05
C VAL A 180 12.43 25.59 -5.54
N GLU A 181 11.37 26.30 -5.89
CA GLU A 181 10.99 26.58 -7.29
C GLU A 181 11.57 27.89 -7.87
N ASP A 182 12.09 28.79 -7.02
CA ASP A 182 12.60 30.11 -7.42
C ASP A 182 14.13 30.25 -7.23
N THR A 183 14.95 29.59 -8.05
CA THR A 183 16.36 30.00 -8.28
C THR A 183 16.87 29.46 -9.64
N PRO A 184 17.46 30.27 -10.54
CA PRO A 184 17.97 29.81 -11.83
C PRO A 184 19.47 29.40 -11.80
N ASP A 185 19.81 28.49 -12.72
CA ASP A 185 21.11 27.84 -13.01
C ASP A 185 22.27 28.79 -13.32
N GLU A 186 23.46 28.50 -12.77
CA GLU A 186 24.76 28.72 -13.43
C GLU A 186 25.78 27.61 -13.08
N THR A 187 26.51 27.17 -14.10
CA THR A 187 27.45 26.04 -14.14
C THR A 187 28.88 26.41 -13.73
N VAL A 188 29.57 25.62 -12.89
CA VAL A 188 31.04 25.40 -12.94
C VAL A 188 31.40 23.99 -12.39
N VAL A 189 32.32 23.34 -13.10
CA VAL A 189 32.91 21.99 -12.90
C VAL A 189 34.04 22.02 -11.85
N ASP A 190 34.07 21.08 -10.90
CA ASP A 190 35.25 20.27 -10.49
C ASP A 190 34.90 19.22 -9.41
N GLU A 191 35.43 18.00 -9.53
CA GLU A 191 35.43 16.90 -8.54
C GLU A 191 36.88 16.53 -8.18
N PRO A 192 37.20 15.78 -7.10
CA PRO A 192 36.51 15.59 -5.83
C PRO A 192 37.45 15.79 -4.61
N SER A 193 36.90 16.06 -3.42
CA SER A 193 37.65 15.87 -2.17
C SER A 193 36.76 15.30 -1.07
N PHE A 194 37.18 14.16 -0.52
CA PHE A 194 36.56 13.45 0.58
C PHE A 194 36.60 14.22 1.92
N SER A 195 35.59 13.94 2.75
CA SER A 195 35.49 14.08 4.21
C SER A 195 34.84 15.35 4.80
N LYS A 196 33.60 15.20 5.27
CA LYS A 196 33.25 15.12 6.71
C LYS A 196 31.79 14.67 6.90
N PRO A 197 31.50 13.80 7.89
CA PRO A 197 30.16 13.26 8.11
C PRO A 197 29.21 14.34 8.67
N LEU A 198 28.00 14.40 8.11
CA LEU A 198 26.89 15.21 8.60
C LEU A 198 26.49 14.79 10.03
N PRO A 199 26.07 15.74 10.89
CA PRO A 199 25.72 15.44 12.27
C PRO A 199 24.51 14.53 12.33
N LYS A 200 24.65 13.42 13.06
CA LYS A 200 23.56 12.50 13.40
C LYS A 200 22.46 13.31 14.08
N VAL A 201 21.28 13.39 13.46
CA VAL A 201 20.06 13.87 14.12
C VAL A 201 19.77 12.87 15.24
N ALA A 202 20.12 13.24 16.47
CA ALA A 202 19.85 12.43 17.65
C ALA A 202 18.34 12.26 17.80
N ARG A 203 17.88 11.00 17.79
CA ARG A 203 16.50 10.63 18.09
C ARG A 203 16.20 11.11 19.51
N LEU A 204 15.38 12.16 19.66
CA LEU A 204 15.17 12.82 20.95
C LEU A 204 14.30 12.05 21.95
N THR A 205 13.91 10.81 21.64
CA THR A 205 13.31 9.90 22.63
C THR A 205 13.76 8.48 22.33
N ALA A 206 14.35 7.82 23.33
CA ALA A 206 14.51 6.37 23.31
C ALA A 206 13.12 5.73 23.18
N ASN A 207 13.05 4.57 22.52
CA ASN A 207 11.80 3.81 22.45
C ASN A 207 11.31 3.56 23.89
N PRO A 208 10.11 4.02 24.29
CA PRO A 208 9.63 3.87 25.66
C PRO A 208 9.37 2.41 26.07
N PHE A 209 9.45 1.47 25.12
CA PHE A 209 9.37 0.02 25.34
C PHE A 209 10.74 -0.68 25.20
N ALA A 210 11.82 0.06 24.98
CA ALA A 210 13.15 -0.52 25.09
C ALA A 210 13.54 -0.47 26.56
N ASP A 211 13.51 -1.63 27.23
CA ASP A 211 14.13 -1.77 28.54
C ASP A 211 15.62 -1.45 28.37
N SER A 212 16.06 -0.37 28.99
CA SER A 212 17.47 -0.02 29.10
C SER A 212 18.13 -0.96 30.10
N SER A 213 18.46 -2.17 29.66
CA SER A 213 19.28 -3.13 30.38
C SER A 213 20.52 -3.54 29.57
N GLU A 214 21.20 -2.56 28.97
CA GLU A 214 22.59 -2.75 28.55
C GLU A 214 23.41 -1.50 28.87
N GLU A 215 23.89 -1.42 30.12
CA GLU A 215 25.13 -0.71 30.42
C GLU A 215 26.11 -1.62 31.16
N LEU A 216 27.13 -2.03 30.40
CA LEU A 216 28.55 -2.00 30.77
C LEU A 216 29.02 -2.82 31.99
N ALA A 217 29.47 -4.04 31.73
CA ALA A 217 30.57 -4.65 32.50
C ALA A 217 31.65 -5.18 31.56
N LYS A 218 32.86 -4.61 31.68
CA LYS A 218 34.08 -5.00 30.99
C LYS A 218 34.68 -6.29 31.60
N ASN A 219 35.36 -7.05 30.73
CA ASN A 219 36.54 -7.91 30.93
C ASN A 219 36.38 -9.46 31.00
N THR A 220 36.89 -10.07 29.91
CA THR A 220 37.68 -11.33 29.76
C THR A 220 36.98 -12.70 29.78
N PRO A 221 37.58 -13.72 29.11
CA PRO A 221 36.84 -14.68 28.28
C PRO A 221 36.73 -16.08 28.92
N ALA A 222 35.56 -16.69 28.76
CA ALA A 222 35.23 -18.12 28.98
C ALA A 222 33.71 -18.21 28.80
N GLN A 223 33.07 -19.24 28.26
CA GLN A 223 33.39 -20.54 27.72
C GLN A 223 32.12 -20.90 26.92
N ASP A 224 32.25 -21.62 25.81
CA ASP A 224 31.11 -22.22 25.12
C ASP A 224 30.42 -23.23 26.05
N ASP A 225 29.22 -22.90 26.53
CA ASP A 225 28.31 -23.83 27.21
C ASP A 225 26.90 -23.69 26.60
N PHE A 226 26.71 -24.26 25.40
CA PHE A 226 25.37 -24.60 24.92
C PHE A 226 25.00 -25.97 25.46
N GLU A 227 24.19 -26.00 26.51
CA GLU A 227 23.60 -27.24 27.03
C GLU A 227 22.48 -27.70 26.08
N VAL A 228 22.76 -28.75 25.30
CA VAL A 228 21.77 -29.43 24.46
C VAL A 228 20.88 -30.30 25.35
N VAL A 229 19.66 -29.84 25.64
CA VAL A 229 18.68 -30.65 26.37
C VAL A 229 18.06 -31.68 25.43
N SER A 230 18.44 -32.95 25.59
CA SER A 230 17.86 -34.08 24.86
C SER A 230 16.48 -34.43 25.40
N SER A 231 15.50 -34.59 24.51
CA SER A 231 14.13 -35.00 24.82
C SER A 231 14.08 -36.45 25.34
N THR A 232 13.61 -36.63 26.57
CA THR A 232 13.43 -37.96 27.18
C THR A 232 12.34 -38.75 26.46
N THR A 233 12.76 -39.80 25.77
CA THR A 233 11.95 -40.94 25.33
C THR A 233 11.47 -41.75 26.52
N VAL A 234 10.19 -42.10 26.57
CA VAL A 234 9.66 -43.15 27.47
C VAL A 234 9.00 -44.23 26.63
N SER A 235 9.66 -45.39 26.52
CA SER A 235 9.08 -46.70 26.20
C SER A 235 8.41 -47.25 27.47
N GLY A 236 7.25 -47.91 27.53
CA GLY A 236 6.38 -48.53 26.54
C GLY A 236 5.98 -49.90 27.10
N THR A 237 4.69 -50.20 27.27
CA THR A 237 4.17 -51.59 27.26
C THR A 237 2.66 -51.66 27.01
N SER A 238 2.31 -52.69 26.25
CA SER A 238 1.07 -53.06 25.56
C SER A 238 -0.10 -53.52 26.45
N HIS A 239 -1.35 -53.28 26.02
CA HIS A 239 -2.42 -54.28 26.03
C HIS A 239 -3.50 -53.96 24.95
N SER A 240 -4.09 -55.03 24.43
CA SER A 240 -4.93 -55.19 23.24
C SER A 240 -6.43 -54.91 23.42
N CYS A 241 -7.14 -54.67 22.30
CA CYS A 241 -8.42 -55.26 21.87
C CYS A 241 -9.53 -54.26 21.46
N ALA A 242 -10.00 -54.44 20.21
CA ALA A 242 -11.34 -54.26 19.63
C ALA A 242 -12.07 -52.89 19.59
N ASP A 243 -12.37 -52.52 18.34
CA ASP A 243 -13.64 -52.04 17.75
C ASP A 243 -14.42 -50.83 18.29
N ASP A 244 -14.84 -50.02 17.30
CA ASP A 244 -15.99 -49.10 17.21
C ASP A 244 -16.07 -47.89 18.17
N ASP A 245 -16.06 -46.68 17.60
CA ASP A 245 -17.31 -45.98 17.23
C ASP A 245 -17.00 -44.52 16.83
N LEU A 246 -17.37 -44.15 15.60
CA LEU A 246 -17.36 -42.79 15.07
C LEU A 246 -18.72 -42.15 15.34
N SER A 247 -18.86 -41.41 16.43
CA SER A 247 -19.87 -40.36 16.53
C SER A 247 -19.64 -39.45 17.73
N ARG A 248 -20.02 -38.16 17.55
CA ARG A 248 -20.33 -37.15 18.57
C ARG A 248 -19.32 -35.98 18.69
N PHE A 249 -19.49 -35.01 17.81
CA PHE A 249 -19.34 -33.59 18.17
C PHE A 249 -20.73 -33.07 18.52
N ASP A 250 -20.89 -32.59 19.75
CA ASP A 250 -21.93 -31.63 20.16
C ASP A 250 -21.48 -30.21 19.76
#